data_AF-A0A522PSC5-F1
#
_entry.id   AF-A0A522PSC5-F1
#
_cell.length_a   1.000
_cell.length_b   1.000
_cell.length_c   1.000
_cell.angle_alpha   90.00
_cell.angle_beta   90.00
_cell.angle_gamma   90.00
#
_symmetry.space_group_name_H-M   'P 1'
#
loop_
_entity.id
_entity.type
_entity.pdbx_description
1 polymer ?
#
loop_
_entity_poly.entity_id
_entity_poly.type
_entity_poly.pdbx_seq_one_letter_code
_entity_poly.pdbx_strand_id
1 'polypeptide(L)' 'MQQVTPTRKTMTLNLTEAEMKALEELSSTKEISKTAVLRQALRLYQMLEARIARGEKLFFEHDVTKQKAELMVL' A
#
# COMPACT_ATOMS: atom_id res chain seq x y z
N MET A 1 8.68 9.65 30.65
CA MET A 1 8.39 8.67 29.58
C MET A 1 9.48 8.78 28.53
N GLN A 2 10.34 7.77 28.37
CA GLN A 2 11.41 7.80 27.36
C GLN A 2 10.78 7.59 25.98
N GLN A 3 10.94 8.56 25.07
CA GLN A 3 10.52 8.41 23.68
C GLN A 3 11.51 7.48 22.98
N VAL A 4 11.10 6.24 22.70
CA VAL A 4 11.88 5.32 21.87
C VAL A 4 11.71 5.79 20.42
N THR A 5 12.71 6.50 19.89
CA THR A 5 12.73 6.84 18.47
C THR A 5 13.00 5.57 17.68
N PRO A 6 12.09 5.15 16.77
CA PRO A 6 12.29 3.91 16.02
C PRO A 6 13.53 4.02 15.13
N THR A 7 14.43 3.04 15.24
CA THR A 7 15.65 2.94 14.42
C THR A 7 15.27 2.87 12.95
N ARG A 8 15.78 3.81 12.13
CA ARG A 8 15.55 3.81 10.68
C ARG A 8 16.70 3.10 9.99
N LYS A 9 16.38 2.18 9.08
CA LYS A 9 17.36 1.55 8.18
C LYS A 9 17.17 2.10 6.77
N THR A 10 18.26 2.44 6.11
CA THR A 10 18.27 2.85 4.71
C THR A 10 18.13 1.63 3.81
N MET A 11 17.37 1.76 2.72
CA MET A 11 17.28 0.77 1.65
C MET A 11 17.42 1.48 0.30
N THR A 12 18.01 0.80 -0.67
CA THR A 12 17.99 1.20 -2.08
C THR A 12 17.06 0.23 -2.82
N LEU A 13 16.16 0.77 -3.64
CA LEU A 13 15.21 0.00 -4.42
C LEU A 13 15.42 0.32 -5.89
N ASN A 14 15.63 -0.71 -6.70
CA ASN A 14 15.64 -0.57 -8.15
C ASN A 14 14.20 -0.73 -8.64
N LEU A 15 13.75 0.21 -9.47
CA LEU A 15 12.43 0.20 -10.08
C LEU A 15 12.60 0.25 -11.59
N THR A 16 11.72 -0.46 -12.29
CA THR A 16 11.50 -0.21 -13.72
C THR A 16 10.95 1.19 -13.92
N GLU A 17 11.03 1.70 -15.15
CA GLU A 17 10.48 3.01 -15.50
C GLU A 17 8.97 3.10 -15.21
N ALA A 18 8.23 2.03 -15.49
CA ALA A 18 6.79 1.94 -15.23
C ALA A 18 6.47 2.01 -13.72
N GLU A 19 7.22 1.30 -12.88
CA GLU A 19 7.02 1.33 -11.44
C GLU A 19 7.38 2.70 -10.83
N MET A 20 8.47 3.31 -11.29
CA MET A 20 8.86 4.65 -10.83
C MET A 20 7.82 5.70 -11.22
N LYS A 21 7.30 5.64 -12.46
CA LYS A 21 6.23 6.52 -12.92
C LYS A 21 4.97 6.38 -12.05
N ALA A 22 4.54 5.15 -11.77
CA ALA A 22 3.39 4.91 -10.89
C ALA A 22 3.61 5.47 -9.48
N LEU A 23 4.83 5.31 -8.93
CA LEU A 23 5.18 5.88 -7.62
C LEU A 23 5.14 7.42 -7.63
N GLU A 24 5.59 8.05 -8.73
CA GLU A 24 5.54 9.50 -8.92
C GLU A 24 4.12 10.04 -9.04
N GLU A 25 3.27 9.38 -9.83
CA GLU A 25 1.85 9.73 -9.98
C GLU A 25 1.13 9.64 -8.64
N LEU A 26 1.34 8.57 -7.86
CA LEU A 26 0.75 8.41 -6.54
C LEU A 26 1.25 9.45 -5.53
N SER A 27 2.55 9.75 -5.57
CA SER A 27 3.18 10.77 -4.73
C SER A 27 2.63 12.16 -5.02
N SER A 28 2.44 12.50 -6.30
CA SER A 28 1.87 13.76 -6.76
C SER A 28 0.38 13.87 -6.39
N THR A 29 -0.42 12.86 -6.74
CA THR A 29 -1.88 12.83 -6.53
C THR A 29 -2.26 12.97 -5.06
N LYS A 30 -1.44 12.41 -4.15
CA LYS A 30 -1.69 12.41 -2.71
C LYS A 30 -0.92 13.48 -1.95
N GLU A 31 -0.10 14.28 -2.63
CA GLU A 31 0.79 15.29 -2.02
C GLU A 31 1.68 14.76 -0.89
N ILE A 32 2.21 13.54 -1.06
CA ILE A 32 3.09 12.90 -0.07
C ILE A 32 4.38 12.44 -0.73
N SER A 33 5.45 12.26 0.06
CA SER A 33 6.72 11.79 -0.48
C SER A 33 6.65 10.34 -0.99
N LYS A 34 7.50 9.99 -1.96
CA LYS A 34 7.67 8.61 -2.46
C LYS A 34 7.91 7.61 -1.33
N THR A 35 8.71 7.99 -0.32
CA THR A 35 8.92 7.17 0.88
C THR A 35 7.63 6.98 1.70
N ALA A 36 6.78 7.99 1.79
CA ALA A 36 5.49 7.87 2.48
C ALA A 36 4.52 6.96 1.72
N VAL A 37 4.49 7.03 0.39
CA VAL A 37 3.71 6.09 -0.46
C VAL A 37 4.14 4.65 -0.20
N LEU A 38 5.45 4.36 -0.25
CA LEU A 38 5.97 3.01 0.00
C LEU A 38 5.64 2.51 1.41
N ARG A 39 5.73 3.38 2.43
CA ARG A 39 5.31 3.02 3.80
C ARG A 39 3.81 2.73 3.88
N GLN A 40 2.98 3.48 3.16
CA GLN A 40 1.54 3.23 3.10
C GLN A 40 1.26 1.89 2.42
N ALA A 41 1.93 1.59 1.32
CA ALA A 41 1.81 0.32 0.61
C ALA A 41 2.18 -0.87 1.51
N LEU A 42 3.29 -0.78 2.27
CA LEU A 42 3.69 -1.81 3.22
C LEU A 42 2.63 -2.05 4.31
N ARG A 43 2.07 -0.99 4.90
CA ARG A 43 1.01 -1.12 5.91
C ARG A 43 -0.26 -1.72 5.33
N LEU A 44 -0.63 -1.32 4.12
CA LEU A 44 -1.78 -1.87 3.42
C LEU A 44 -1.58 -3.37 3.21
N TYR A 45 -0.43 -3.77 2.67
CA TYR A 45 -0.10 -5.18 2.45
C TYR A 45 -0.17 -6.00 3.75
N GLN A 46 0.43 -5.52 4.85
CA GLN A 46 0.34 -6.18 6.16
C GLN A 46 -1.11 -6.32 6.66
N MET A 47 -1.95 -5.31 6.46
CA MET A 47 -3.36 -5.37 6.85
C MET A 47 -4.13 -6.39 6.02
N LEU A 48 -3.89 -6.43 4.71
CA LEU A 48 -4.52 -7.38 3.79
C LEU A 48 -4.15 -8.81 4.18
N GLU A 49 -2.85 -9.10 4.35
CA GLU A 49 -2.35 -10.41 4.79
C GLU A 49 -3.01 -10.87 6.10
N ALA A 50 -3.09 -9.97 7.09
CA ALA A 50 -3.72 -10.31 8.36
C ALA A 50 -5.21 -10.66 8.24
N ARG A 51 -5.93 -10.03 7.30
CA ARG A 51 -7.35 -10.30 7.02
C ARG A 51 -7.53 -11.61 6.26
N ILE A 52 -6.73 -11.83 5.22
CA ILE A 52 -6.74 -13.05 4.41
C ILE A 52 -6.42 -14.27 5.29
N ALA A 53 -5.43 -14.16 6.19
CA ALA A 53 -5.08 -15.23 7.13
C ALA A 53 -6.22 -15.61 8.09
N ARG A 54 -7.20 -14.72 8.32
CA ARG A 54 -8.42 -15.00 9.09
C ARG A 54 -9.57 -15.57 8.25
N GLY A 55 -9.36 -15.80 6.95
CA GLY A 55 -10.38 -16.26 6.01
C GLY A 55 -11.30 -15.14 5.49
N GLU A 56 -10.96 -13.87 5.71
CA GLU A 56 -11.71 -12.75 5.14
C GLU A 56 -11.40 -12.60 3.64
N LYS A 57 -12.40 -12.19 2.87
CA LYS A 57 -12.29 -11.93 1.42
C LYS A 57 -12.29 -10.42 1.15
N LEU A 58 -11.49 -9.99 0.17
CA LEU A 58 -11.55 -8.62 -0.35
C LEU A 58 -12.51 -8.53 -1.53
N PHE A 59 -13.34 -7.49 -1.51
CA PHE A 59 -14.20 -7.14 -2.63
C PHE A 59 -13.98 -5.67 -2.99
N PHE A 60 -13.92 -5.38 -4.29
CA PHE A 60 -14.12 -4.04 -4.80
C PHE A 60 -15.61 -3.84 -5.05
N GLU A 61 -16.17 -2.79 -4.47
CA GLU A 61 -17.56 -2.39 -4.70
C GLU A 61 -17.59 -1.16 -5.61
N HIS A 62 -18.36 -1.22 -6.69
CA HIS A 62 -18.64 -0.04 -7.48
C HIS A 62 -19.74 0.77 -6.79
N ASP A 63 -19.45 2.02 -6.41
CA ASP A 63 -20.33 2.82 -5.56
C ASP A 63 -21.75 3.00 -6.12
N VAL A 64 -21.87 3.21 -7.44
CA VAL A 64 -23.16 3.42 -8.13
C VAL A 64 -23.92 2.12 -8.40
N THR A 65 -23.29 1.12 -9.01
CA THR A 65 -23.97 -0.11 -9.45
C THR A 65 -24.05 -1.17 -8.35
N LYS A 66 -23.33 -0.99 -7.24
CA LYS A 66 -23.19 -1.95 -6.13
C LYS A 66 -22.66 -3.32 -6.53
N GLN A 67 -22.09 -3.42 -7.74
CA GLN A 67 -21.45 -4.63 -8.20
C GLN A 67 -20.18 -4.88 -7.39
N LYS A 68 -20.04 -6.12 -6.90
CA LYS A 68 -18.87 -6.58 -6.14
C LYS A 68 -18.05 -7.52 -7.00
N ALA A 69 -16.76 -7.20 -7.15
CA ALA A 69 -15.77 -8.10 -7.74
C ALA A 69 -14.83 -8.59 -6.64
N GLU A 70 -14.66 -9.91 -6.51
CA GLU A 70 -13.69 -10.50 -5.58
C GLU A 70 -12.28 -10.21 -6.07
N LEU A 71 -11.43 -9.66 -5.20
CA LEU A 71 -10.02 -9.46 -5.49
C LEU A 71 -9.23 -10.66 -4.94
N MET A 72 -8.67 -11.47 -5.84
CA MET A 72 -7.58 -12.37 -5.47
C MET A 72 -6.27 -11.59 -5.45
N VAL A 73 -5.60 -11.56 -4.31
CA VAL A 73 -4.20 -11.17 -4.21
C VAL A 73 -3.39 -12.43 -4.59
N LEU A 74 -2.53 -12.32 -5.60
CA LEU A 74 -1.64 -13.40 -6.07
C LEU A 74 -0.41 -13.54 -5.16
#